data_AF-A0A7H9AQ01-F1
#
_entry.id   AF-A0A7H9AQ01-F1
#
_cell.length_a   1.000
_cell.length_b   1.000
_cell.length_c   1.000
_cell.angle_alpha   90.00
_cell.angle_beta   90.00
_cell.angle_gamma   90.00
#
_symmetry.space_group_name_H-M   'P 1'
#
loop_
_entity.id
_entity.type
_entity.pdbx_description
1 polymer ?
#
loop_
_entity_poly.entity_id
_entity_poly.type
_entity_poly.pdbx_seq_one_letter_code
_entity_poly.pdbx_strand_id
1 'polypeptide(L)'
;MDFENMNIWCWIIPLLCTLLGALFGYLLGKGKSTTIDNSADIKILEDKNAKLKSDLDACLASKSATPASSLAAGATVALIPFDAAAAKAAFGKNIKQDDLKIVEGIGPKIEGMFKDAGIKTWKALSEASVAECQKVLDGGGDRYKIHDPSSWPMQAKMAYEGKWKDLVKWQDEHDHGKL
;
A
#
# COMPACT_ATOMS: atom_id res chain seq x y z
N MET A 1 63.43 -19.36 -39.67
CA MET A 1 62.67 -18.10 -39.60
C MET A 1 61.47 -18.29 -40.50
N ASP A 2 60.36 -18.73 -39.92
CA ASP A 2 59.17 -19.13 -40.69
C ASP A 2 58.28 -17.89 -40.86
N PHE A 3 58.75 -16.95 -41.68
CA PHE A 3 58.04 -15.70 -41.98
C PHE A 3 56.67 -15.95 -42.62
N GLU A 4 56.49 -17.07 -43.30
CA GLU A 4 55.20 -17.48 -43.85
C GLU A 4 54.19 -17.85 -42.75
N ASN A 5 54.62 -18.52 -41.69
CA ASN A 5 53.76 -18.97 -40.60
C ASN A 5 53.28 -17.79 -39.73
N MET A 6 54.16 -16.79 -39.53
CA MET A 6 53.85 -15.58 -38.77
C MET A 6 52.94 -14.62 -39.54
N ASN A 7 53.08 -14.55 -40.88
CA ASN A 7 52.17 -13.76 -41.71
C ASN A 7 50.78 -14.41 -41.79
N ILE A 8 50.70 -15.74 -41.94
CA ILE A 8 49.42 -16.48 -41.94
C ILE A 8 48.71 -16.35 -40.58
N TRP A 9 49.43 -16.46 -39.46
CA TRP A 9 48.85 -16.25 -38.12
C TRP A 9 48.34 -14.83 -37.87
N CYS A 10 49.00 -13.79 -38.42
CA CYS A 10 48.57 -12.40 -38.31
C CYS A 10 47.22 -12.10 -39.00
N TRP A 11 46.83 -12.90 -40.01
CA TRP A 11 45.51 -12.79 -40.66
C TRP A 11 44.48 -13.73 -40.02
N ILE A 12 44.91 -14.87 -39.48
CA ILE A 12 44.03 -15.83 -38.82
C ILE A 12 43.53 -15.32 -37.47
N ILE A 13 44.39 -14.69 -36.64
CA ILE A 13 43.98 -14.20 -35.31
C ILE A 13 42.83 -13.18 -35.39
N PRO A 14 42.89 -12.12 -36.23
CA PRO A 14 41.80 -11.17 -36.34
C PRO A 14 40.52 -11.81 -36.90
N LEU A 15 40.64 -12.73 -37.86
CA LEU A 15 39.49 -13.42 -38.46
C LEU A 15 38.81 -14.36 -37.45
N LEU A 16 39.60 -15.03 -36.61
CA LEU A 16 39.08 -15.87 -35.54
C LEU A 16 38.44 -15.04 -34.42
N CYS A 17 39.03 -13.89 -34.07
CA CYS A 17 38.43 -12.94 -33.13
C CYS A 17 37.13 -12.32 -33.64
N THR A 18 37.02 -11.98 -34.93
CA THR A 18 35.75 -11.46 -35.50
C THR A 18 34.69 -12.53 -35.58
N LEU A 19 35.06 -13.78 -35.90
CA LEU A 19 34.14 -14.90 -35.97
C LEU A 19 33.62 -15.29 -34.58
N LEU A 20 34.50 -15.31 -33.57
CA LEU A 20 34.09 -15.48 -32.17
C LEU A 20 33.24 -14.30 -31.69
N GLY A 21 33.61 -13.07 -32.01
CA GLY A 21 32.83 -11.87 -31.67
C GLY A 21 31.43 -11.88 -32.29
N ALA A 22 31.30 -12.31 -33.55
CA ALA A 22 30.03 -12.49 -34.22
C ALA A 22 29.20 -13.63 -33.61
N LEU A 23 29.84 -14.74 -33.22
CA LEU A 23 29.18 -15.87 -32.57
C LEU A 23 28.69 -15.51 -31.17
N PHE A 24 29.51 -14.81 -30.37
CA PHE A 24 29.12 -14.30 -29.05
C PHE A 24 28.04 -13.23 -29.16
N GLY A 25 28.14 -12.30 -30.12
CA GLY A 25 27.10 -11.31 -30.38
C GLY A 25 25.77 -11.94 -30.80
N TYR A 26 25.81 -12.97 -31.63
CA TYR A 26 24.63 -13.74 -32.02
C TYR A 26 24.03 -14.53 -30.84
N LEU A 27 24.85 -15.16 -30.01
CA LEU A 27 24.40 -15.89 -28.82
C LEU A 27 23.80 -14.95 -27.76
N LEU A 28 24.40 -13.78 -27.55
CA LEU A 28 23.91 -12.78 -26.59
C LEU A 28 22.62 -12.11 -27.08
N GLY A 29 22.51 -11.82 -28.39
CA GLY A 29 21.29 -11.29 -29.01
C GLY A 29 20.14 -12.29 -29.13
N LYS A 30 20.42 -13.59 -28.98
CA LYS A 30 19.42 -14.67 -28.98
C LYS A 30 18.87 -14.98 -27.58
N GLY A 31 19.34 -14.26 -26.56
CA GLY A 31 18.73 -14.22 -25.24
C GLY A 31 17.31 -13.66 -25.35
N LYS A 32 16.33 -14.55 -25.25
CA LYS A 32 14.90 -14.24 -25.23
C LYS A 32 14.62 -13.29 -24.06
N SER A 33 14.63 -11.99 -24.31
CA SER A 33 14.13 -10.98 -23.36
C SER A 33 12.66 -11.28 -23.17
N THR A 34 12.31 -11.85 -22.02
CA THR A 34 10.93 -11.86 -21.54
C THR A 34 10.58 -10.42 -21.18
N THR A 35 10.25 -9.63 -22.21
CA THR A 35 9.57 -8.37 -22.03
C THR A 35 8.24 -8.71 -21.36
N ILE A 36 8.14 -8.40 -20.07
CA ILE A 36 6.88 -8.52 -19.33
C ILE A 36 5.98 -7.40 -19.86
N ASP A 37 5.04 -7.77 -20.73
CA ASP A 37 4.07 -6.85 -21.33
C ASP A 37 3.04 -6.39 -20.28
N ASN A 38 3.41 -5.40 -19.46
CA ASN A 38 2.51 -4.73 -18.51
C ASN A 38 1.46 -3.83 -19.21
N SER A 39 1.36 -3.87 -20.55
CA SER A 39 0.44 -3.04 -21.34
C SER A 39 -1.02 -3.41 -21.10
N ALA A 40 -1.30 -4.68 -20.81
CA ALA A 40 -2.62 -5.14 -20.40
C ALA A 40 -3.01 -4.59 -19.02
N ASP A 41 -2.06 -4.61 -18.08
CA ASP A 41 -2.29 -4.12 -16.72
C ASP A 41 -2.51 -2.60 -16.68
N ILE A 42 -1.78 -1.84 -17.51
CA ILE A 42 -1.98 -0.39 -17.65
C ILE A 42 -3.40 -0.07 -18.15
N LYS A 43 -3.88 -0.76 -19.20
CA LYS A 43 -5.25 -0.53 -19.71
C LYS A 43 -6.32 -0.88 -18.67
N ILE A 44 -6.14 -1.99 -17.96
CA ILE A 44 -7.05 -2.40 -16.89
C ILE A 44 -7.09 -1.35 -15.77
N LEU A 45 -5.95 -0.73 -15.44
CA LEU A 45 -5.88 0.34 -14.44
C LEU A 45 -6.53 1.64 -14.93
N GLU A 46 -6.35 2.00 -16.19
CA GLU A 46 -7.01 3.17 -16.80
C GLU A 46 -8.54 2.98 -16.83
N ASP A 47 -9.01 1.81 -17.24
CA ASP A 47 -10.44 1.47 -17.26
C ASP A 47 -11.05 1.48 -15.85
N LYS A 48 -10.33 0.95 -14.85
CA LYS A 48 -10.75 1.02 -13.45
C LYS A 48 -10.81 2.46 -12.95
N ASN A 49 -9.83 3.29 -13.28
CA ASN A 49 -9.85 4.71 -12.90
C ASN A 49 -11.01 5.46 -13.57
N ALA A 50 -11.30 5.18 -14.84
CA ALA A 50 -12.43 5.77 -15.55
C ALA A 50 -13.77 5.34 -14.95
N LYS A 51 -13.91 4.04 -14.62
CA LYS A 51 -15.11 3.51 -13.96
C LYS A 51 -15.30 4.10 -12.57
N LEU A 52 -14.24 4.17 -11.75
CA LEU A 52 -14.31 4.77 -10.42
C LEU A 52 -14.69 6.25 -10.47
N LYS A 53 -14.19 7.01 -11.46
CA LYS A 53 -14.62 8.40 -11.68
C LYS A 53 -16.09 8.49 -12.05
N SER A 54 -16.55 7.63 -12.97
CA SER A 54 -17.97 7.57 -13.34
C SER A 54 -18.87 7.20 -12.17
N ASP A 55 -18.46 6.24 -11.34
CA ASP A 55 -19.21 5.80 -10.15
C ASP A 55 -19.21 6.90 -9.07
N LEU A 56 -18.12 7.66 -8.93
CA LEU A 56 -18.02 8.82 -8.05
C LEU A 56 -18.97 9.93 -8.51
N ASP A 57 -18.99 10.25 -9.80
CA ASP A 57 -19.87 11.28 -10.37
C ASP A 57 -21.35 10.86 -10.26
N ALA A 58 -21.66 9.56 -10.46
CA ALA A 58 -23.00 9.02 -10.27
C ALA A 58 -23.44 9.07 -8.79
N CYS A 59 -22.53 8.82 -7.85
CA CYS A 59 -22.81 8.96 -6.41
C CYS A 59 -22.94 10.43 -5.98
N LEU A 60 -22.19 11.35 -6.59
CA LEU A 60 -22.34 12.78 -6.34
C LEU A 60 -23.67 13.30 -6.90
N ALA A 61 -24.09 12.80 -8.07
CA ALA A 61 -25.39 13.11 -8.66
C ALA A 61 -26.57 12.54 -7.86
N SER A 62 -26.38 11.45 -7.11
CA SER A 62 -27.41 10.90 -6.21
C SER A 62 -27.43 11.55 -4.82
N LYS A 63 -26.36 12.23 -4.42
CA LYS A 63 -26.24 12.92 -3.11
C LYS A 63 -26.89 14.33 -3.08
N SER A 64 -27.23 14.90 -4.24
CA SER A 64 -27.83 16.23 -4.36
C SER A 64 -29.37 16.27 -4.15
N ALA A 65 -30.01 15.15 -3.80
CA ALA A 65 -31.46 15.05 -3.61
C ALA A 65 -31.93 14.90 -2.14
N THR A 66 -31.20 15.43 -1.15
CA THR A 66 -31.76 15.65 0.21
C THR A 66 -31.37 17.03 0.77
N PRO A 67 -32.32 17.81 1.31
CA PRO A 67 -32.10 19.21 1.63
C PRO A 67 -31.36 19.40 2.95
N ALA A 68 -30.46 20.40 2.94
CA ALA A 68 -29.77 20.93 4.09
C ALA A 68 -30.73 21.56 5.12
N SER A 69 -30.49 21.31 6.40
CA SER A 69 -30.83 22.29 7.45
C SER A 69 -29.93 22.10 8.68
N SER A 70 -28.94 22.98 8.76
CA SER A 70 -28.52 23.78 9.92
C SER A 70 -27.00 23.86 10.03
N LEU A 71 -26.47 24.99 9.54
CA LEU A 71 -25.12 25.45 9.83
C LEU A 71 -25.06 25.94 11.28
N ALA A 72 -24.20 25.32 12.09
CA ALA A 72 -23.64 25.93 13.28
C ALA A 72 -22.13 25.61 13.36
N ALA A 73 -21.36 26.68 13.58
CA ALA A 73 -19.91 26.81 13.56
C ALA A 73 -19.05 25.65 14.12
N GLY A 74 -18.01 25.30 13.35
CA GLY A 74 -16.89 24.47 13.78
C GLY A 74 -16.48 23.54 12.65
N ALA A 75 -15.33 23.77 12.01
CA ALA A 75 -14.81 23.06 10.83
C ALA A 75 -15.20 21.57 10.75
N THR A 76 -16.35 21.27 10.12
CA THR A 76 -16.81 19.92 9.88
C THR A 76 -16.07 19.38 8.67
N VAL A 77 -14.85 18.92 8.90
CA VAL A 77 -14.11 18.09 7.95
C VAL A 77 -15.03 16.93 7.56
N ALA A 78 -15.36 16.82 6.28
CA ALA A 78 -16.26 15.82 5.74
C ALA A 78 -15.93 14.43 6.30
N LEU A 79 -16.76 13.94 7.21
CA LEU A 79 -16.64 12.61 7.79
C LEU A 79 -17.07 11.61 6.73
N ILE A 80 -16.19 10.67 6.42
CA ILE A 80 -16.52 9.54 5.54
C ILE A 80 -17.51 8.67 6.32
N PRO A 81 -18.70 8.37 5.77
CA PRO A 81 -19.66 7.53 6.47
C PRO A 81 -19.12 6.10 6.60
N PHE A 82 -19.27 5.51 7.79
CA PHE A 82 -18.85 4.15 8.05
C PHE A 82 -19.79 3.14 7.36
N ASP A 83 -19.23 2.32 6.47
CA ASP A 83 -19.92 1.19 5.86
C ASP A 83 -19.64 -0.10 6.66
N ALA A 84 -20.58 -0.42 7.56
CA ALA A 84 -20.53 -1.63 8.37
C ALA A 84 -20.65 -2.93 7.55
N ALA A 85 -21.35 -2.90 6.42
CA ALA A 85 -21.55 -4.06 5.57
C ALA A 85 -20.26 -4.42 4.84
N ALA A 86 -19.56 -3.41 4.29
CA ALA A 86 -18.25 -3.60 3.68
C ALA A 86 -17.19 -4.07 4.68
N ALA A 87 -17.19 -3.50 5.90
CA ALA A 87 -16.28 -3.94 6.96
C ALA A 87 -16.51 -5.41 7.35
N LYS A 88 -17.78 -5.81 7.49
CA LYS A 88 -18.16 -7.19 7.79
C LYS A 88 -17.79 -8.14 6.66
N ALA A 89 -17.99 -7.72 5.40
CA ALA A 89 -17.63 -8.53 4.23
C ALA A 89 -16.12 -8.79 4.14
N ALA A 90 -15.29 -7.84 4.58
CA ALA A 90 -13.84 -8.00 4.58
C ALA A 90 -13.32 -8.84 5.77
N PHE A 91 -13.76 -8.55 6.99
CA PHE A 91 -13.24 -9.19 8.21
C PHE A 91 -14.00 -10.44 8.66
N GLY A 92 -15.13 -10.76 8.02
CA GLY A 92 -16.00 -11.87 8.42
C GLY A 92 -16.70 -11.70 9.77
N LYS A 93 -16.53 -10.56 10.44
CA LYS A 93 -17.07 -10.25 11.79
C LYS A 93 -17.71 -8.87 11.81
N ASN A 94 -18.63 -8.66 12.75
CA ASN A 94 -19.26 -7.35 12.93
C ASN A 94 -18.23 -6.37 13.51
N ILE A 95 -17.89 -5.33 12.74
CA ILE A 95 -17.01 -4.24 13.17
C ILE A 95 -17.87 -3.08 13.67
N LYS A 96 -17.50 -2.54 14.83
CA LYS A 96 -18.10 -1.31 15.36
C LYS A 96 -17.33 -0.12 14.80
N GLN A 97 -18.04 0.95 14.50
CA GLN A 97 -17.41 2.20 14.10
C GLN A 97 -16.40 2.62 15.17
N ASP A 98 -15.22 3.07 14.74
CA ASP A 98 -14.17 3.57 15.61
C ASP A 98 -13.64 2.54 16.63
N ASP A 99 -13.79 1.25 16.31
CA ASP A 99 -13.12 0.18 17.05
C ASP A 99 -11.63 0.14 16.67
N LEU A 100 -10.78 0.71 17.52
CA LEU A 100 -9.34 0.80 17.26
C LEU A 100 -8.66 -0.57 17.29
N LYS A 101 -9.30 -1.61 17.86
CA LYS A 101 -8.74 -2.98 17.88
C LYS A 101 -8.73 -3.64 16.50
N ILE A 102 -9.30 -3.00 15.48
CA ILE A 102 -9.16 -3.45 14.10
C ILE A 102 -7.73 -3.25 13.57
N VAL A 103 -6.96 -2.38 14.20
CA VAL A 103 -5.54 -2.15 13.89
C VAL A 103 -4.70 -3.21 14.59
N GLU A 104 -3.88 -3.90 13.82
CA GLU A 104 -2.96 -4.92 14.34
C GLU A 104 -1.99 -4.32 15.35
N GLY A 105 -1.85 -4.99 16.50
CA GLY A 105 -1.06 -4.50 17.64
C GLY A 105 -1.84 -3.66 18.65
N ILE A 106 -3.05 -3.18 18.34
CA ILE A 106 -3.90 -2.47 19.31
C ILE A 106 -4.83 -3.45 20.02
N GLY A 107 -4.42 -3.87 21.23
CA GLY A 107 -5.29 -4.65 22.12
C GLY A 107 -6.30 -3.78 22.91
N PRO A 108 -7.27 -4.39 23.63
CA PRO A 108 -8.28 -3.66 24.40
C PRO A 108 -7.71 -2.67 25.42
N LYS A 109 -6.53 -2.97 25.97
CA LYS A 109 -5.88 -2.09 26.95
C LYS A 109 -5.18 -0.90 26.30
N ILE A 110 -4.55 -1.10 25.14
CA ILE A 110 -3.94 -0.04 24.34
C ILE A 110 -5.04 0.87 23.80
N GLU A 111 -6.13 0.31 23.26
CA GLU A 111 -7.31 1.08 22.86
C GLU A 111 -7.81 1.98 24.00
N GLY A 112 -7.89 1.46 25.23
CA GLY A 112 -8.25 2.26 26.40
C GLY A 112 -7.31 3.45 26.61
N MET A 113 -6.00 3.23 26.52
CA MET A 113 -5.00 4.31 26.68
C MET A 113 -5.12 5.38 25.59
N PHE A 114 -5.38 5.01 24.34
CA PHE A 114 -5.63 5.97 23.27
C PHE A 114 -6.91 6.77 23.51
N LYS A 115 -7.98 6.12 23.95
CA LYS A 115 -9.25 6.78 24.27
C LYS A 115 -9.11 7.75 25.44
N ASP A 116 -8.33 7.39 26.47
CA ASP A 116 -7.98 8.25 27.60
C ASP A 116 -7.13 9.45 27.16
N ALA A 117 -6.24 9.25 26.17
CA ALA A 117 -5.46 10.31 25.52
C ALA A 117 -6.28 11.18 24.52
N GLY A 118 -7.58 10.92 24.36
CA GLY A 118 -8.46 11.67 23.46
C GLY A 118 -8.54 11.15 22.02
N ILE A 119 -7.76 10.13 21.67
CA ILE A 119 -7.76 9.47 20.36
C ILE A 119 -8.84 8.38 20.37
N LYS A 120 -10.06 8.76 19.99
CA LYS A 120 -11.25 7.88 20.10
C LYS A 120 -11.74 7.31 18.76
N THR A 121 -11.23 7.83 17.65
CA THR A 121 -11.72 7.51 16.30
C THR A 121 -10.58 7.06 15.39
N TRP A 122 -10.91 6.31 14.34
CA TRP A 122 -9.91 5.91 13.34
C TRP A 122 -9.28 7.14 12.67
N LYS A 123 -10.08 8.19 12.46
CA LYS A 123 -9.61 9.48 11.96
C LYS A 123 -8.55 10.09 12.88
N ALA A 124 -8.87 10.22 14.17
CA ALA A 124 -7.94 10.81 15.14
C ALA A 124 -6.64 10.00 15.23
N LEU A 125 -6.74 8.66 15.18
CA LEU A 125 -5.56 7.80 15.19
C LEU A 125 -4.76 7.90 13.88
N SER A 126 -5.41 8.12 12.74
CA SER A 126 -4.74 8.31 11.46
C SER A 126 -3.99 9.64 11.32
N GLU A 127 -4.45 10.65 12.06
CA GLU A 127 -3.83 11.98 12.12
C GLU A 127 -2.76 12.06 13.22
N ALA A 128 -2.77 11.12 14.17
CA ALA A 128 -1.75 11.00 15.19
C ALA A 128 -0.40 10.59 14.58
N SER A 129 0.66 11.23 15.04
CA SER A 129 2.02 10.85 14.70
C SER A 129 2.44 9.58 15.43
N VAL A 130 3.38 8.83 14.84
CA VAL A 130 3.98 7.66 15.50
C VAL A 130 4.60 8.03 16.86
N ALA A 131 5.16 9.24 16.98
CA ALA A 131 5.70 9.75 18.23
C ALA A 131 4.63 9.97 19.31
N GLU A 132 3.44 10.47 18.94
CA GLU A 132 2.30 10.59 19.86
C GLU A 132 1.79 9.23 20.30
N CYS A 133 1.67 8.29 19.36
CA CYS A 133 1.31 6.91 19.66
C CYS A 133 2.32 6.27 20.64
N GLN A 134 3.62 6.46 20.41
CA GLN A 134 4.67 5.97 21.32
C GLN A 134 4.56 6.61 22.70
N LYS A 135 4.32 7.93 22.77
CA LYS A 135 4.13 8.64 24.05
C LYS A 135 2.96 8.09 24.86
N VAL A 136 1.86 7.71 24.20
CA VAL A 136 0.73 7.04 24.85
C VAL A 136 1.15 5.70 25.43
N LEU A 137 1.91 4.88 24.67
CA LEU A 137 2.41 3.58 25.13
C LEU A 137 3.37 3.70 26.31
N ASP A 138 4.30 4.66 26.26
CA ASP A 138 5.27 4.92 27.33
C ASP A 138 4.57 5.27 28.65
N GLY A 139 3.44 5.98 28.58
CA GLY A 139 2.58 6.26 29.74
C GLY A 139 1.94 5.02 30.39
N GLY A 140 1.86 3.89 29.68
CA GLY A 140 1.31 2.64 30.20
C GLY A 140 2.30 1.70 30.87
N GLY A 141 3.60 2.03 30.82
CA GLY A 141 4.70 1.26 31.41
C GLY A 141 5.38 0.27 30.47
N ASP A 142 6.45 -0.35 30.95
CA ASP A 142 7.42 -1.13 30.15
C ASP A 142 6.81 -2.28 29.34
N ARG A 143 5.69 -2.85 29.80
CA ARG A 143 4.97 -3.93 29.12
C ARG A 143 4.50 -3.58 27.70
N TYR A 144 4.36 -2.29 27.38
CA TYR A 144 3.88 -1.86 26.06
C TYR A 144 5.02 -1.52 25.09
N LYS A 145 6.28 -1.50 25.54
CA LYS A 145 7.45 -1.22 24.70
C LYS A 145 7.71 -2.26 23.63
N ILE A 146 7.11 -3.45 23.77
CA ILE A 146 7.18 -4.52 22.77
C ILE A 146 6.30 -4.24 21.55
N HIS A 147 5.30 -3.35 21.67
CA HIS A 147 4.43 -2.98 20.57
C HIS A 147 5.06 -1.85 19.75
N ASP A 148 5.00 -1.99 18.43
CA ASP A 148 5.47 -0.97 17.49
C ASP A 148 4.28 -0.16 16.96
N PRO A 149 4.19 1.15 17.27
CA PRO A 149 3.11 2.01 16.78
C PRO A 149 3.29 2.48 15.32
N SER A 150 4.40 2.15 14.65
CA SER A 150 4.76 2.74 13.35
C SER A 150 3.71 2.55 12.26
N SER A 151 2.99 1.42 12.29
CA SER A 151 1.95 1.12 11.29
C SER A 151 0.53 1.53 11.72
N TRP A 152 0.32 1.94 12.97
CA TRP A 152 -1.02 2.19 13.50
C TRP A 152 -1.74 3.35 12.82
N PRO A 153 -1.12 4.53 12.60
CA PRO A 153 -1.78 5.64 11.91
C PRO A 153 -2.19 5.26 10.48
N MET A 154 -1.35 4.49 9.78
CA MET A 154 -1.63 4.05 8.42
C MET A 154 -2.78 3.06 8.36
N GLN A 155 -2.81 2.05 9.24
CA GLN A 155 -3.93 1.11 9.32
C GLN A 155 -5.23 1.82 9.72
N ALA A 156 -5.18 2.75 10.67
CA ALA A 156 -6.33 3.56 11.07
C ALA A 156 -6.85 4.42 9.91
N LYS A 157 -5.95 4.95 9.06
CA LYS A 157 -6.34 5.66 7.84
C LYS A 157 -7.13 4.77 6.89
N MET A 158 -6.66 3.55 6.64
CA MET A 158 -7.37 2.58 5.79
C MET A 158 -8.75 2.24 6.36
N ALA A 159 -8.87 2.09 7.68
CA ALA A 159 -10.16 1.90 8.35
C ALA A 159 -11.09 3.12 8.21
N TYR A 160 -10.57 4.33 8.42
CA TYR A 160 -11.34 5.57 8.28
C TYR A 160 -11.84 5.79 6.85
N GLU A 161 -11.01 5.46 5.86
CA GLU A 161 -11.35 5.58 4.43
C GLU A 161 -12.24 4.44 3.91
N GLY A 162 -12.56 3.45 4.75
CA GLY A 162 -13.37 2.29 4.36
C GLY A 162 -12.66 1.31 3.42
N LYS A 163 -11.32 1.36 3.35
CA LYS A 163 -10.47 0.49 2.54
C LYS A 163 -10.27 -0.87 3.22
N TRP A 164 -11.38 -1.53 3.55
CA TRP A 164 -11.38 -2.74 4.38
C TRP A 164 -10.63 -3.92 3.75
N LYS A 165 -10.75 -4.10 2.43
CA LYS A 165 -10.02 -5.14 1.70
C LYS A 165 -8.52 -4.91 1.69
N ASP A 166 -8.11 -3.66 1.50
CA ASP A 166 -6.70 -3.28 1.50
C ASP A 166 -6.12 -3.43 2.91
N LEU A 167 -6.89 -3.08 3.95
CA LEU A 167 -6.50 -3.27 5.34
C LEU A 167 -6.28 -4.75 5.67
N VAL A 168 -7.23 -5.62 5.33
CA VAL A 168 -7.10 -7.07 5.55
C VAL A 168 -5.90 -7.62 4.79
N LYS A 169 -5.77 -7.30 3.50
CA LYS A 169 -4.61 -7.72 2.69
C LYS A 169 -3.29 -7.27 3.31
N TRP A 170 -3.21 -6.02 3.76
CA TRP A 170 -2.02 -5.49 4.39
C TRP A 170 -1.69 -6.25 5.68
N GLN A 171 -2.69 -6.56 6.50
CA GLN A 171 -2.53 -7.32 7.74
C GLN A 171 -2.11 -8.78 7.49
N ASP A 172 -2.63 -9.41 6.44
CA ASP A 172 -2.25 -10.77 6.03
C ASP A 172 -0.81 -10.83 5.49
N GLU A 173 -0.36 -9.79 4.77
CA GLU A 173 0.99 -9.72 4.19
C GLU A 173 2.06 -9.31 5.21
N HIS A 174 1.69 -8.51 6.21
CA HIS A 174 2.62 -7.96 7.21
C HIS A 174 2.29 -8.55 8.58
N ASP A 175 2.73 -9.80 8.82
CA ASP A 175 2.61 -10.54 10.09
C ASP A 175 2.93 -9.65 11.31
N HIS A 176 1.88 -9.11 11.93
CA HIS A 176 1.91 -8.23 13.12
C HIS A 176 2.51 -6.82 12.93
N GLY A 177 2.44 -6.28 11.71
CA GLY A 177 2.69 -4.85 11.48
C GLY A 177 4.16 -4.42 11.46
N LYS A 178 5.08 -5.36 11.20
CA LYS A 178 6.47 -5.06 10.84
C LYS A 178 6.52 -4.52 9.41
N LEU A 179 7.05 -3.30 9.26
CA LEU A 179 7.46 -2.75 7.97
C LEU A 179 8.79 -3.37 7.52
#